data_AF-A0A2C9KSV5-F1
#
_entry.id   AF-A0A2C9KSV5-F1
#
_cell.length_a   1.000
_cell.length_b   1.000
_cell.length_c   1.000
_cell.angle_alpha   90.00
_cell.angle_beta   90.00
_cell.angle_gamma   90.00
#
_symmetry.space_group_name_H-M   'P 1'
#
loop_
_entity.id
_entity.type
_entity.pdbx_description
1 polymer ?
#
loop_
_entity_poly.entity_id
_entity_poly.type
_entity_poly.pdbx_seq_one_letter_code
_entity_poly.pdbx_strand_id
1 'polypeptide(L)'
;MEPDMNQLLIADQALNVIFILLICLINRALLIIQVKKPKFYQSVKLMMIISLAIGDIILALFPLVVLAKFLFEDDKTFMTCRLFTYAITYTLYLIHFVYGLGLVVLAAEVFLRNRIRSIHNNYKTISAVGASSVPWLLGLIIILPLCMSKVNYESHCTNSQSLEFMFGVSVFLPVLLSIVISIVLNCVHVPTLQQGQIISTEQQPLIVSQQTVNQQENIIQYPPQGYAPGNTHYNSLNSNPYPQNAVPYPYPANQQVMNQSSTVNLNQEDNTIRETPMHQRAEGKLLIISIIFGFMVVPIALITIRAAHIDWDDSMKKTVVTQFVFWLMVARSCITPLIMISFSNL
;
A
#
# COMPACT_ATOMS: atom_id res chain seq x y z
N MET A 1 12.62 -30.08 36.19
CA MET A 1 12.31 -30.92 35.03
C MET A 1 13.08 -30.32 33.88
N GLU A 2 14.23 -30.89 33.53
CA GLU A 2 15.02 -30.40 32.40
C GLU A 2 14.19 -30.53 31.13
N PRO A 3 14.07 -29.47 30.30
CA PRO A 3 13.35 -29.58 29.05
C PRO A 3 14.09 -30.57 28.14
N ASP A 4 13.34 -31.51 27.56
CA ASP A 4 13.87 -32.57 26.72
C ASP A 4 14.21 -32.00 25.34
N MET A 5 15.48 -32.09 24.94
CA MET A 5 15.96 -31.64 23.63
C MET A 5 15.16 -32.27 22.47
N ASN A 6 14.67 -33.49 22.66
CA ASN A 6 13.83 -34.16 21.67
C ASN A 6 12.49 -33.45 21.49
N GLN A 7 11.89 -32.98 22.59
CA GLN A 7 10.64 -32.22 22.53
C GLN A 7 10.82 -30.88 21.82
N LEU A 8 11.95 -30.20 22.07
CA LEU A 8 12.27 -28.96 21.37
C LEU A 8 12.48 -29.18 19.87
N LEU A 9 13.16 -30.26 19.49
CA LEU A 9 13.36 -30.63 18.08
C LEU A 9 12.03 -30.94 17.38
N ILE A 10 11.17 -31.73 18.01
CA ILE A 10 9.83 -32.04 17.48
C ILE A 10 9.00 -30.77 17.32
N ALA A 11 9.05 -29.86 18.30
CA ALA A 11 8.37 -28.58 18.22
C ALA A 11 8.90 -27.73 17.06
N ASP A 12 10.21 -27.70 16.83
CA ASP A 12 10.80 -26.94 15.74
C ASP A 12 10.46 -27.49 14.36
N GLN A 13 10.51 -28.82 14.20
CA GLN A 13 10.06 -29.52 13.01
C GLN A 13 8.60 -29.17 12.68
N ALA A 14 7.70 -29.29 13.67
CA ALA A 14 6.28 -29.01 13.49
C ALA A 14 6.02 -27.53 13.17
N LEU A 15 6.62 -26.61 13.94
CA LEU A 15 6.43 -25.17 13.76
C LEU A 15 6.96 -24.68 12.41
N ASN A 16 8.10 -25.21 11.96
CA ASN A 16 8.65 -24.82 10.66
C ASN A 16 7.70 -25.21 9.51
N VAL A 17 7.13 -26.42 9.53
CA VAL A 17 6.11 -26.84 8.55
C VAL A 17 4.85 -25.97 8.65
N ILE A 18 4.38 -25.68 9.87
CA ILE A 18 3.23 -24.80 10.09
C ILE A 18 3.49 -23.40 9.53
N PHE A 19 4.67 -22.82 9.76
CA PHE A 19 5.03 -21.51 9.23
C PHE A 19 5.07 -21.51 7.71
N ILE A 20 5.68 -22.51 7.07
CA ILE A 20 5.70 -22.61 5.60
C ILE A 20 4.27 -22.56 5.04
N LEU A 21 3.37 -23.38 5.59
CA LEU A 21 1.97 -23.43 5.14
C LEU A 21 1.23 -22.12 5.41
N LEU A 22 1.33 -21.57 6.62
CA LEU A 22 0.63 -20.34 7.00
C LEU A 22 1.11 -19.13 6.19
N ILE A 23 2.42 -18.95 6.04
CA ILE A 23 2.99 -17.84 5.26
C ILE A 23 2.50 -17.93 3.82
N CYS A 24 2.53 -19.11 3.21
CA CYS A 24 2.04 -19.30 1.84
C CYS A 24 0.55 -18.99 1.71
N LEU A 25 -0.29 -19.52 2.60
CA LEU A 25 -1.75 -19.34 2.54
C LEU A 25 -2.16 -17.87 2.75
N ILE A 26 -1.62 -17.23 3.80
CA ILE A 26 -1.96 -15.85 4.14
C ILE A 26 -1.46 -14.89 3.05
N ASN A 27 -0.22 -15.03 2.58
CA ASN A 27 0.31 -14.15 1.53
C ASN A 27 -0.37 -14.38 0.19
N ARG A 28 -0.72 -15.63 -0.16
CA ARG A 28 -1.54 -15.90 -1.35
C ARG A 28 -2.90 -15.23 -1.26
N ALA A 29 -3.57 -15.28 -0.11
CA ALA A 29 -4.83 -14.59 0.11
C ALA A 29 -4.67 -13.07 -0.04
N LEU A 30 -3.64 -12.47 0.57
CA LEU A 30 -3.31 -11.06 0.42
C LEU A 30 -3.09 -10.70 -1.07
N LEU A 31 -2.29 -11.47 -1.80
CA LEU A 31 -2.04 -11.25 -3.23
C LEU A 31 -3.35 -11.24 -4.02
N ILE A 32 -4.20 -12.26 -3.84
CA ILE A 32 -5.51 -12.35 -4.52
C ILE A 32 -6.37 -11.12 -4.23
N ILE A 33 -6.39 -10.64 -2.98
CA ILE A 33 -7.15 -9.46 -2.59
C ILE A 33 -6.60 -8.21 -3.28
N GLN A 34 -5.28 -8.02 -3.33
CA GLN A 34 -4.70 -6.82 -3.94
C GLN A 34 -4.79 -6.80 -5.45
N VAL A 35 -4.56 -7.93 -6.15
CA VAL A 35 -4.61 -7.98 -7.62
C VAL A 35 -6.02 -7.83 -8.17
N LYS A 36 -7.06 -8.14 -7.37
CA LYS A 36 -8.47 -7.89 -7.74
C LYS A 36 -8.83 -6.41 -7.74
N LYS A 37 -8.02 -5.52 -7.15
CA LYS A 37 -8.29 -4.09 -7.14
C LYS A 37 -8.04 -3.48 -8.52
N PRO A 38 -8.95 -2.64 -9.04
CA PRO A 38 -8.75 -2.02 -10.35
C PRO A 38 -7.50 -1.14 -10.35
N LYS A 39 -6.73 -1.19 -11.44
CA LYS A 39 -5.50 -0.40 -11.63
C LYS A 39 -4.47 -0.56 -10.49
N PHE A 40 -4.41 -1.74 -9.85
CA PHE A 40 -3.47 -1.99 -8.75
C PHE A 40 -2.01 -1.66 -9.13
N TYR A 41 -1.63 -1.95 -10.38
CA TYR A 41 -0.30 -1.71 -10.94
C TYR A 41 0.08 -0.23 -11.09
N GLN A 42 -0.87 0.70 -10.93
CA GLN A 42 -0.63 2.14 -10.93
C GLN A 42 -0.45 2.71 -9.52
N SER A 43 -0.68 1.91 -8.47
CA SER A 43 -0.57 2.33 -7.08
C SER A 43 0.72 1.78 -6.48
N VAL A 44 1.65 2.67 -6.16
CA VAL A 44 2.90 2.34 -5.46
C VAL A 44 2.61 1.55 -4.19
N LYS A 45 1.60 1.97 -3.40
CA LYS A 45 1.17 1.26 -2.18
C LYS A 45 0.80 -0.20 -2.45
N LEU A 46 -0.04 -0.44 -3.46
CA LEU A 46 -0.52 -1.79 -3.77
C LEU A 46 0.61 -2.65 -4.35
N MET A 47 1.42 -2.10 -5.25
CA MET A 47 2.59 -2.78 -5.81
C MET A 47 3.63 -3.12 -4.75
N MET A 48 3.86 -2.23 -3.79
CA MET A 48 4.77 -2.49 -2.68
C MET A 48 4.25 -3.61 -1.77
N ILE A 49 2.96 -3.59 -1.41
CA ILE A 49 2.34 -4.68 -0.63
C ILE A 49 2.48 -6.03 -1.34
N ILE A 50 2.24 -6.05 -2.67
CA ILE A 50 2.44 -7.26 -3.50
C ILE A 50 3.90 -7.71 -3.47
N SER A 51 4.84 -6.78 -3.66
CA SER A 51 6.29 -7.03 -3.65
C SER A 51 6.75 -7.65 -2.32
N LEU A 52 6.27 -7.11 -1.20
CA LEU A 52 6.57 -7.63 0.15
C LEU A 52 5.97 -9.03 0.38
N ALA A 53 4.73 -9.26 -0.07
CA ALA A 53 4.08 -10.57 0.03
C ALA A 53 4.79 -11.65 -0.80
N ILE A 54 5.30 -11.30 -1.98
CA ILE A 54 6.14 -12.20 -2.79
C ILE A 54 7.42 -12.55 -2.02
N GLY A 55 8.05 -11.57 -1.36
CA GLY A 55 9.23 -11.81 -0.53
C GLY A 55 8.98 -12.79 0.61
N ASP A 56 7.81 -12.74 1.25
CA ASP A 56 7.42 -13.70 2.28
C ASP A 56 7.12 -15.09 1.71
N ILE A 57 6.53 -15.19 0.51
CA ILE A 57 6.36 -16.49 -0.17
C ILE A 57 7.72 -17.10 -0.49
N ILE A 58 8.67 -16.29 -0.97
CA ILE A 58 10.04 -16.77 -1.20
C ILE A 58 10.68 -17.23 0.12
N LEU A 59 10.50 -16.50 1.23
CA LEU A 59 10.94 -16.94 2.57
C LEU A 59 10.38 -18.33 2.93
N ALA A 60 9.10 -18.57 2.68
CA ALA A 60 8.48 -19.84 2.99
C ALA A 60 8.97 -20.98 2.09
N LEU A 61 9.06 -20.74 0.79
CA LEU A 61 9.34 -21.79 -0.19
C LEU A 61 10.83 -22.09 -0.38
N PHE A 62 11.71 -21.17 -0.01
CA PHE A 62 13.15 -21.36 -0.15
C PHE A 62 13.85 -21.61 1.21
N PRO A 63 14.16 -20.58 2.03
CA PRO A 63 15.00 -20.81 3.19
C PRO A 63 14.32 -21.60 4.31
N LEU A 64 12.99 -21.51 4.50
CA LEU A 64 12.32 -22.35 5.48
C LEU A 64 12.26 -23.82 5.07
N VAL A 65 12.13 -24.11 3.77
CA VAL A 65 12.23 -25.49 3.24
C VAL A 65 13.64 -26.03 3.41
N VAL A 66 14.68 -25.22 3.15
CA VAL A 66 16.08 -25.56 3.42
C VAL A 66 16.28 -25.88 4.90
N LEU A 67 15.73 -25.06 5.80
CA LEU A 67 15.78 -25.29 7.24
C LEU A 67 15.01 -26.55 7.65
N ALA A 68 13.82 -26.79 7.08
CA ALA A 68 13.02 -27.98 7.37
C ALA A 68 13.80 -29.23 6.97
N LYS A 69 14.38 -29.24 5.77
CA LYS A 69 15.23 -30.34 5.31
C LYS A 69 16.38 -30.61 6.28
N PHE A 70 17.04 -29.57 6.78
CA PHE A 70 18.10 -29.70 7.79
C PHE A 70 17.62 -30.27 9.14
N LEU A 71 16.36 -30.04 9.51
CA LEU A 71 15.76 -30.54 10.75
C LEU A 71 15.22 -31.98 10.63
N PHE A 72 14.80 -32.40 9.43
CA PHE A 72 14.18 -33.71 9.19
C PHE A 72 15.15 -34.79 8.69
N GLU A 73 16.24 -34.41 8.00
CA GLU A 73 17.21 -35.38 7.49
C GLU A 73 18.36 -35.61 8.47
N ASP A 74 18.56 -36.87 8.85
CA ASP A 74 19.72 -37.31 9.66
C ASP A 74 21.03 -37.19 8.87
N ASP A 75 20.98 -37.47 7.55
CA ASP A 75 22.11 -37.33 6.64
C ASP A 75 22.19 -35.91 6.07
N LYS A 76 23.13 -35.13 6.60
CA LYS A 76 23.35 -33.73 6.22
C LYS A 76 24.28 -33.55 5.02
N THR A 77 24.73 -34.63 4.38
CA THR A 77 25.69 -34.58 3.26
C THR A 77 25.16 -33.83 2.03
N PHE A 78 23.84 -33.78 1.83
CA PHE A 78 23.22 -33.02 0.74
C PHE A 78 23.27 -31.49 0.98
N MET A 79 23.36 -31.04 2.24
CA MET A 79 23.38 -29.61 2.54
C MET A 79 24.76 -29.01 2.28
N THR A 80 24.93 -28.48 1.08
CA THR A 80 26.11 -27.68 0.78
C THR A 80 26.13 -26.41 1.64
N CYS A 81 27.33 -26.08 2.12
CA CYS A 81 27.61 -24.85 2.84
C CYS A 81 26.96 -23.62 2.19
N ARG A 82 27.09 -23.50 0.86
CA ARG A 82 26.56 -22.39 0.06
C ARG A 82 25.04 -22.29 0.15
N LEU A 83 24.33 -23.40 0.01
CA LEU A 83 22.86 -23.41 0.07
C LEU A 83 22.37 -22.94 1.44
N PHE A 84 22.98 -23.43 2.50
CA PHE A 84 22.65 -23.00 3.86
C PHE A 84 22.98 -21.53 4.09
N THR A 85 24.15 -21.06 3.66
CA THR A 85 24.52 -19.63 3.74
C THR A 85 23.52 -18.75 2.98
N TYR A 86 23.07 -19.14 1.80
CA TYR A 86 22.09 -18.38 1.02
C TYR A 86 20.73 -18.32 1.73
N ALA A 87 20.29 -19.44 2.30
CA ALA A 87 19.06 -19.49 3.06
C ALA A 87 19.11 -18.59 4.31
N ILE A 88 20.19 -18.69 5.09
CA ILE A 88 20.41 -17.85 6.27
C ILE A 88 20.52 -16.37 5.89
N THR A 89 21.23 -16.06 4.80
CA THR A 89 21.39 -14.67 4.34
C THR A 89 20.05 -14.05 3.97
N TYR A 90 19.21 -14.82 3.28
CA TYR A 90 17.87 -14.37 2.94
C TYR A 90 17.02 -14.11 4.19
N THR A 91 16.97 -15.11 5.08
CA THR A 91 16.10 -15.10 6.27
C THR A 91 16.49 -14.05 7.30
N LEU A 92 17.78 -13.94 7.64
CA LEU A 92 18.24 -13.08 8.74
C LEU A 92 18.58 -11.65 8.32
N TYR A 93 18.83 -11.40 7.03
CA TYR A 93 19.35 -10.10 6.58
C TYR A 93 18.54 -9.50 5.45
N LEU A 94 18.45 -10.18 4.29
CA LEU A 94 17.89 -9.58 3.08
C LEU A 94 16.42 -9.20 3.23
N ILE A 95 15.58 -10.12 3.71
CA ILE A 95 14.13 -9.88 3.77
C ILE A 95 13.78 -8.75 4.74
N HIS A 96 14.51 -8.61 5.84
CA HIS A 96 14.30 -7.55 6.82
C HIS A 96 14.71 -6.18 6.27
N PHE A 97 15.81 -6.12 5.54
CA PHE A 97 16.23 -4.90 4.87
C PHE A 97 15.19 -4.44 3.83
N VAL A 98 14.75 -5.36 2.98
CA VAL A 98 13.71 -5.12 1.97
C VAL A 98 12.43 -4.64 2.63
N TYR A 99 12.02 -5.26 3.74
CA TYR A 99 10.81 -4.86 4.45
C TYR A 99 10.89 -3.49 5.11
N GLY A 100 11.98 -3.19 5.83
CA GLY A 100 12.13 -1.89 6.47
C GLY A 100 12.20 -0.76 5.46
N LEU A 101 12.93 -0.94 4.34
CA LEU A 101 12.91 0.03 3.23
C LEU A 101 11.56 0.08 2.52
N GLY A 102 10.85 -1.04 2.39
CA GLY A 102 9.50 -1.08 1.85
C GLY A 102 8.53 -0.21 2.65
N LEU A 103 8.63 -0.26 3.99
CA LEU A 103 7.85 0.60 4.88
C LEU A 103 8.23 2.08 4.73
N VAL A 104 9.52 2.40 4.57
CA VAL A 104 9.99 3.76 4.28
C VAL A 104 9.38 4.29 2.98
N VAL A 105 9.41 3.50 1.90
CA VAL A 105 8.82 3.88 0.61
C VAL A 105 7.30 4.04 0.71
N LEU A 106 6.61 3.18 1.47
CA LEU A 106 5.18 3.33 1.74
C LEU A 106 4.87 4.63 2.48
N ALA A 107 5.64 4.96 3.52
CA ALA A 107 5.47 6.18 4.28
C ALA A 107 5.73 7.42 3.40
N ALA A 108 6.80 7.40 2.61
CA ALA A 108 7.12 8.46 1.66
C ALA A 108 6.04 8.62 0.58
N GLU A 109 5.46 7.53 0.06
CA GLU A 109 4.39 7.61 -0.92
C GLU A 109 3.12 8.26 -0.36
N VAL A 110 2.69 7.85 0.83
CA VAL A 110 1.51 8.44 1.48
C VAL A 110 1.69 9.96 1.62
N PHE A 111 2.87 10.39 2.08
CA PHE A 111 3.18 11.81 2.20
C PHE A 111 3.25 12.55 0.86
N LEU A 112 3.94 11.99 -0.13
CA LEU A 112 4.09 12.63 -1.44
C LEU A 112 2.77 12.71 -2.20
N ARG A 113 1.90 11.71 -2.07
CA ARG A 113 0.55 11.70 -2.65
C ARG A 113 -0.31 12.83 -2.09
N ASN A 114 -0.19 13.15 -0.80
CA ASN A 114 -0.90 14.26 -0.19
C ASN A 114 -0.39 15.62 -0.71
N ARG A 115 0.90 15.72 -1.04
CA ARG A 115 1.52 16.98 -1.48
C ARG A 115 1.42 17.22 -3.00
N ILE A 116 1.46 16.17 -3.82
CA ILE A 116 1.56 16.26 -5.27
C ILE A 116 0.30 15.62 -5.89
N ARG A 117 -0.79 16.40 -5.97
CA ARG A 117 -2.05 15.96 -6.59
C ARG A 117 -1.96 15.77 -8.11
N SER A 118 -0.88 16.21 -8.76
CA SER A 118 -0.81 16.34 -10.23
C SER A 118 0.30 15.53 -10.91
N ILE A 119 0.59 14.30 -10.48
CA ILE A 119 1.46 13.43 -11.30
C ILE A 119 0.66 12.92 -12.51
N HIS A 120 1.18 13.24 -13.70
CA HIS A 120 0.63 12.87 -15.01
C HIS A 120 0.35 11.35 -15.09
N ASN A 121 -0.81 10.96 -15.61
CA ASN A 121 -1.27 9.56 -15.60
C ASN A 121 -0.30 8.57 -16.27
N ASN A 122 0.51 9.02 -17.23
CA ASN A 122 1.40 8.15 -18.01
C ASN A 122 2.58 7.58 -17.20
N TYR A 123 3.00 8.22 -16.12
CA TYR A 123 4.17 7.77 -15.32
C TYR A 123 3.81 6.94 -14.09
N LYS A 124 2.52 6.74 -13.79
CA LYS A 124 2.07 6.08 -12.55
C LYS A 124 2.51 4.62 -12.47
N THR A 125 2.42 3.87 -13.56
CA THR A 125 2.84 2.46 -13.58
C THR A 125 4.34 2.33 -13.39
N ILE A 126 5.14 3.11 -14.11
CA ILE A 126 6.61 3.08 -14.02
C ILE A 126 7.05 3.49 -12.61
N SER A 127 6.43 4.53 -12.05
CA SER A 127 6.68 4.97 -10.68
C SER A 127 6.34 3.87 -9.66
N ALA A 128 5.19 3.20 -9.80
CA ALA A 128 4.78 2.12 -8.91
C ALA A 128 5.72 0.92 -8.96
N VAL A 129 6.05 0.45 -10.16
CA VAL A 129 6.99 -0.66 -10.37
C VAL A 129 8.38 -0.29 -9.83
N GLY A 130 8.89 0.88 -10.21
CA GLY A 130 10.19 1.38 -9.76
C GLY A 130 10.28 1.46 -8.25
N ALA A 131 9.32 2.15 -7.60
CA ALA A 131 9.27 2.29 -6.15
C ALA A 131 9.19 0.93 -5.43
N SER A 132 8.41 -0.03 -5.95
CA SER A 132 8.32 -1.39 -5.38
C SER A 132 9.56 -2.26 -5.58
N SER A 133 10.42 -1.91 -6.55
CA SER A 133 11.64 -2.64 -6.88
C SER A 133 12.87 -2.09 -6.17
N VAL A 134 12.88 -0.81 -5.79
CA VAL A 134 14.01 -0.15 -5.12
C VAL A 134 14.50 -0.91 -3.87
N PRO A 135 13.65 -1.33 -2.92
CA PRO A 135 14.10 -2.07 -1.75
C PRO A 135 14.84 -3.37 -2.10
N TRP A 136 14.37 -4.07 -3.13
CA TRP A 136 15.01 -5.29 -3.62
C TRP A 136 16.35 -5.01 -4.27
N LEU A 137 16.43 -4.05 -5.19
CA LEU A 137 17.68 -3.70 -5.84
C LEU A 137 18.74 -3.27 -4.81
N LEU A 138 18.36 -2.42 -3.86
CA LEU A 138 19.25 -2.00 -2.78
C LEU A 138 19.64 -3.18 -1.88
N GLY A 139 18.70 -4.05 -1.54
CA GLY A 139 18.98 -5.25 -0.75
C GLY A 139 19.96 -6.17 -1.45
N LEU A 140 19.79 -6.40 -2.75
CA LEU A 140 20.67 -7.25 -3.54
C LEU A 140 22.07 -6.63 -3.70
N ILE A 141 22.17 -5.32 -3.90
CA ILE A 141 23.45 -4.62 -4.11
C ILE A 141 24.21 -4.45 -2.80
N ILE A 142 23.53 -4.25 -1.67
CA ILE A 142 24.18 -3.95 -0.40
C ILE A 142 24.32 -5.21 0.46
N ILE A 143 23.23 -5.94 0.68
CA ILE A 143 23.19 -7.03 1.67
C ILE A 143 23.89 -8.29 1.16
N LEU A 144 23.70 -8.69 -0.11
CA LEU A 144 24.38 -9.90 -0.60
C LEU A 144 25.91 -9.79 -0.53
N PRO A 145 26.55 -8.73 -1.06
CA PRO A 145 28.00 -8.58 -0.94
C PRO A 145 28.46 -8.52 0.52
N LEU A 146 27.70 -7.81 1.37
CA LEU A 146 27.98 -7.72 2.80
C LEU A 146 27.96 -9.09 3.50
N CYS A 147 27.05 -9.99 3.11
CA CYS A 147 26.91 -11.29 3.76
C CYS A 147 27.75 -12.39 3.11
N MET A 148 28.17 -12.23 1.85
CA MET A 148 28.84 -13.31 1.08
C MET A 148 30.32 -13.08 0.80
N SER A 149 30.83 -11.84 0.90
CA SER A 149 32.20 -11.52 0.47
C SER A 149 33.31 -12.20 1.29
N LYS A 150 33.05 -12.61 2.54
CA LYS A 150 34.06 -13.18 3.45
C LYS A 150 33.65 -14.52 4.09
N VAL A 151 32.86 -15.30 3.36
CA VAL A 151 32.43 -16.64 3.79
C VAL A 151 33.44 -17.68 3.33
N ASN A 152 33.94 -18.49 4.27
CA ASN A 152 34.75 -19.67 3.93
C ASN A 152 33.82 -20.87 3.65
N TYR A 153 33.64 -21.19 2.37
CA TYR A 153 32.76 -22.26 1.92
C TYR A 153 33.37 -23.67 2.00
N GLU A 154 34.68 -23.79 2.23
CA GLU A 154 35.40 -25.06 2.12
C GLU A 154 35.57 -25.78 3.45
N SER A 155 35.77 -25.05 4.57
CA SER A 155 36.14 -25.67 5.85
C SER A 155 35.08 -25.61 6.93
N HIS A 156 34.45 -24.45 7.17
CA HIS A 156 33.63 -24.25 8.37
C HIS A 156 32.33 -23.45 8.17
N CYS A 157 32.02 -23.00 6.95
CA CYS A 157 30.84 -22.17 6.69
C CYS A 157 30.76 -20.92 7.58
N THR A 158 31.90 -20.43 8.02
CA THR A 158 31.98 -19.27 8.90
C THR A 158 32.11 -18.00 8.06
N ASN A 159 31.34 -16.99 8.43
CA ASN A 159 31.53 -15.64 7.92
C ASN A 159 32.48 -14.90 8.87
N SER A 160 33.62 -14.43 8.34
CA SER A 160 34.58 -13.64 9.13
C SER A 160 34.19 -12.16 9.27
N GLN A 161 33.09 -11.75 8.65
CA GLN A 161 32.53 -10.42 8.81
C GLN A 161 31.85 -10.26 10.19
N SER A 162 31.96 -9.08 10.78
CA SER A 162 31.33 -8.83 12.08
C SER A 162 29.80 -8.85 11.97
N LEU A 163 29.18 -9.65 12.85
CA LEU A 163 27.72 -9.78 12.99
C LEU A 163 27.07 -8.42 13.28
N GLU A 164 27.74 -7.55 14.04
CA GLU A 164 27.25 -6.22 14.37
C GLU A 164 27.05 -5.36 13.12
N PHE A 165 28.01 -5.40 12.18
CA PHE A 165 27.86 -4.66 10.92
C PHE A 165 26.76 -5.26 10.05
N MET A 166 26.65 -6.58 9.97
CA MET A 166 25.59 -7.24 9.18
C MET A 166 24.20 -6.86 9.70
N PHE A 167 23.92 -7.11 10.98
CA PHE A 167 22.63 -6.75 11.58
C PHE A 167 22.42 -5.23 11.67
N GLY A 168 23.47 -4.45 11.87
CA GLY A 168 23.45 -2.98 11.85
C GLY A 168 22.84 -2.44 10.57
N VAL A 169 23.36 -2.90 9.42
CA VAL A 169 22.90 -2.44 8.10
C VAL A 169 21.58 -3.10 7.68
N SER A 170 21.39 -4.40 7.97
CA SER A 170 20.25 -5.16 7.44
C SER A 170 18.98 -5.09 8.29
N VAL A 171 19.11 -4.86 9.61
CA VAL A 171 17.98 -4.87 10.55
C VAL A 171 17.84 -3.52 11.25
N PHE A 172 18.84 -3.09 12.02
CA PHE A 172 18.69 -1.90 12.87
C PHE A 172 18.45 -0.63 12.06
N LEU A 173 19.30 -0.37 11.05
CA LEU A 173 19.20 0.81 10.20
C LEU A 173 17.83 0.93 9.50
N PRO A 174 17.33 -0.07 8.74
CA PRO A 174 16.05 0.05 8.04
C PRO A 174 14.85 0.07 8.98
N VAL A 175 14.90 -0.63 10.14
CA VAL A 175 13.85 -0.55 11.17
C VAL A 175 13.80 0.88 11.75
N LEU A 176 14.93 1.40 12.21
CA LEU A 176 15.01 2.76 12.78
C LEU A 176 14.56 3.81 11.76
N LEU A 177 15.02 3.69 10.51
CA LEU A 177 14.63 4.59 9.44
C LEU A 177 13.12 4.56 9.20
N SER A 178 12.50 3.37 9.18
CA SER A 178 11.04 3.23 9.01
C SER A 178 10.24 3.88 10.14
N ILE A 179 10.69 3.74 11.38
CA ILE A 179 10.03 4.32 12.56
C ILE A 179 10.22 5.83 12.56
N VAL A 180 11.45 6.33 12.41
CA VAL A 180 11.77 7.76 12.41
C VAL A 180 11.01 8.49 11.31
N ILE A 181 11.03 7.96 10.07
CA ILE A 181 10.29 8.57 8.96
C ILE A 181 8.79 8.56 9.24
N SER A 182 8.24 7.45 9.74
CA SER A 182 6.82 7.38 10.10
C SER A 182 6.44 8.41 11.17
N ILE A 183 7.29 8.62 12.19
CA ILE A 183 7.08 9.64 13.23
C ILE A 183 7.16 11.05 12.62
N VAL A 184 8.22 11.36 11.89
CA VAL A 184 8.43 12.69 11.28
C VAL A 184 7.24 13.05 10.39
N LEU A 185 6.78 12.13 9.56
CA LEU A 185 5.64 12.35 8.67
C LEU A 185 4.34 12.55 9.46
N ASN A 186 4.09 11.75 10.50
CA ASN A 186 2.92 11.94 11.38
C ASN A 186 2.96 13.29 12.12
N CYS A 187 4.13 13.74 12.58
CA CYS A 187 4.28 15.01 13.28
C CYS A 187 4.10 16.22 12.35
N VAL A 188 4.60 16.15 11.12
CA VAL A 188 4.47 17.22 10.11
C VAL A 188 3.02 17.34 9.63
N HIS A 189 2.20 16.27 9.72
CA HIS A 189 0.82 16.26 9.25
C HIS A 189 -0.23 16.58 10.33
N VAL A 190 0.18 16.91 11.57
CA VAL A 190 -0.76 17.48 12.55
C VAL A 190 -1.17 18.85 12.01
N PRO A 191 -2.43 19.05 11.58
CA PRO A 191 -2.85 20.35 11.09
C PRO A 191 -2.67 21.34 12.24
N THR A 192 -2.15 22.50 11.91
CA THR A 192 -2.29 23.75 12.66
C THR A 192 -3.78 24.05 12.87
N LEU A 193 -4.44 23.28 13.73
CA LEU A 193 -5.86 23.37 14.08
C LEU A 193 -6.08 24.36 15.24
N GLN A 194 -5.12 25.26 15.49
CA GLN A 194 -5.20 26.29 16.53
C GLN A 194 -5.04 27.73 16.02
N GLN A 195 -4.99 27.99 14.72
CA GLN A 195 -4.86 29.36 14.21
C GLN A 195 -6.01 29.76 13.27
N GLY A 196 -7.24 29.66 13.76
CA GLY A 196 -8.43 29.99 12.96
C GLY A 196 -9.72 30.12 13.76
N GLN A 197 -9.67 30.64 14.98
CA GLN A 197 -10.86 31.05 15.72
C GLN A 197 -10.63 32.43 16.31
N ILE A 198 -10.49 33.43 15.43
CA ILE A 198 -10.76 34.81 15.82
C ILE A 198 -12.28 34.94 15.78
N ILE A 199 -12.89 34.76 16.95
CA ILE A 199 -14.26 35.22 17.21
C ILE A 199 -14.18 36.74 17.15
N SER A 200 -14.46 37.33 15.98
CA SER A 200 -14.75 38.76 15.89
C SER A 200 -16.23 38.92 16.19
N THR A 201 -16.54 39.13 17.47
CA THR A 201 -17.84 39.57 17.92
C THR A 201 -18.02 41.02 17.46
N GLU A 202 -18.57 41.24 16.28
CA GLU A 202 -19.20 42.54 15.97
C GLU A 202 -20.67 42.34 15.66
N GLN A 203 -21.45 43.03 16.48
CA GLN A 203 -22.89 43.19 16.45
C GLN A 203 -23.36 43.76 15.10
N GLN A 204 -24.53 43.33 14.64
CA GLN A 204 -25.60 44.21 14.15
C GLN A 204 -26.90 43.42 13.88
N PRO A 205 -28.07 44.07 13.85
CA PRO A 205 -29.21 43.69 14.67
C PRO A 205 -30.37 43.06 13.88
N LEU A 206 -31.19 42.35 14.64
CA LEU A 206 -32.50 41.82 14.30
C LEU A 206 -33.41 42.95 13.74
N ILE A 207 -33.73 42.93 12.44
CA ILE A 207 -34.89 43.65 11.89
C ILE A 207 -35.94 42.60 11.56
N VAL A 208 -36.91 42.50 12.46
CA VAL A 208 -38.21 41.88 12.25
C VAL A 208 -39.08 42.92 11.55
N SER A 209 -39.51 42.64 10.32
CA SER A 209 -40.68 43.29 9.74
C SER A 209 -41.59 42.23 9.12
N GLN A 210 -42.73 42.04 9.79
CA GLN A 210 -43.92 41.39 9.26
C GLN A 210 -44.39 42.12 7.99
N GLN A 211 -44.80 41.38 6.97
CA GLN A 211 -46.00 41.80 6.23
C GLN A 211 -46.78 40.61 5.66
N THR A 212 -48.06 40.65 5.96
CA THR A 212 -49.12 39.68 5.71
C THR A 212 -49.86 40.07 4.43
N VAL A 213 -50.09 39.10 3.53
CA VAL A 213 -51.32 38.86 2.73
C VAL A 213 -51.85 39.97 1.79
N ASN A 214 -51.90 39.69 0.46
CA ASN A 214 -53.18 39.55 -0.28
C ASN A 214 -53.04 39.17 -1.77
N GLN A 215 -54.18 38.67 -2.27
CA GLN A 215 -54.53 37.95 -3.50
C GLN A 215 -54.47 38.72 -4.84
N GLN A 216 -54.16 37.95 -5.91
CA GLN A 216 -54.94 37.79 -7.17
C GLN A 216 -55.02 38.96 -8.19
N GLU A 217 -54.49 38.74 -9.40
CA GLU A 217 -55.30 38.68 -10.65
C GLU A 217 -54.46 38.32 -11.89
N ASN A 218 -55.16 37.72 -12.84
CA ASN A 218 -54.71 36.98 -14.02
C ASN A 218 -55.15 37.76 -15.26
N ILE A 219 -54.25 38.23 -16.13
CA ILE A 219 -54.59 38.66 -17.49
C ILE A 219 -53.47 38.27 -18.47
N ILE A 220 -53.83 37.38 -19.40
CA ILE A 220 -53.11 37.03 -20.63
C ILE A 220 -53.49 38.06 -21.69
N GLN A 221 -52.53 38.65 -22.41
CA GLN A 221 -52.81 39.31 -23.70
C GLN A 221 -51.55 39.42 -24.59
N TYR A 222 -51.55 38.67 -25.71
CA TYR A 222 -50.70 38.88 -26.90
C TYR A 222 -51.38 39.86 -27.86
N PRO A 223 -50.62 40.58 -28.69
CA PRO A 223 -51.02 40.75 -30.11
C PRO A 223 -49.78 40.76 -31.06
N PRO A 224 -49.90 40.96 -32.39
CA PRO A 224 -49.86 39.87 -33.37
C PRO A 224 -48.75 40.00 -34.45
N GLN A 225 -48.50 38.90 -35.16
CA GLN A 225 -47.67 38.86 -36.38
C GLN A 225 -48.34 39.57 -37.56
N GLY A 226 -47.57 40.41 -38.28
CA GLY A 226 -47.92 40.99 -39.57
C GLY A 226 -47.21 40.30 -40.73
N TYR A 227 -47.93 40.12 -41.84
CA TYR A 227 -47.56 39.42 -43.08
C TYR A 227 -47.06 40.39 -44.18
N ALA A 228 -46.12 39.90 -45.01
CA ALA A 228 -45.91 40.12 -46.46
C ALA A 228 -45.34 41.48 -47.00
N PRO A 229 -44.90 41.59 -48.28
CA PRO A 229 -44.07 40.71 -49.14
C PRO A 229 -43.06 41.45 -50.09
N GLY A 230 -42.22 40.68 -50.83
CA GLY A 230 -41.56 41.05 -52.11
C GLY A 230 -40.22 41.83 -52.00
N ASN A 231 -39.21 41.72 -52.88
CA ASN A 231 -39.12 41.20 -54.25
C ASN A 231 -37.63 41.06 -54.70
N THR A 232 -37.33 39.93 -55.36
CA THR A 232 -36.57 39.67 -56.62
C THR A 232 -35.20 40.29 -57.02
N HIS A 233 -34.38 39.40 -57.62
CA HIS A 233 -33.34 39.52 -58.69
C HIS A 233 -31.88 39.85 -58.26
N TYR A 234 -30.80 39.20 -58.73
CA TYR A 234 -30.44 38.64 -60.05
C TYR A 234 -29.54 37.36 -60.00
N ASN A 235 -29.55 36.62 -61.13
CA ASN A 235 -28.83 35.38 -61.48
C ASN A 235 -27.29 35.50 -61.65
N SER A 236 -26.58 34.35 -61.60
CA SER A 236 -25.72 33.87 -62.71
C SER A 236 -25.15 32.45 -62.50
N LEU A 237 -25.55 31.55 -63.41
CA LEU A 237 -24.88 30.37 -64.01
C LEU A 237 -23.70 29.67 -63.30
N ASN A 238 -23.80 28.35 -63.09
CA ASN A 238 -22.93 27.39 -63.81
C ASN A 238 -23.51 25.94 -63.82
N SER A 239 -23.19 25.22 -64.89
CA SER A 239 -23.77 23.99 -65.42
C SER A 239 -23.18 22.67 -64.89
N ASN A 240 -24.01 21.63 -64.67
CA ASN A 240 -23.85 20.29 -65.27
C ASN A 240 -25.08 19.36 -65.02
N PRO A 241 -25.42 18.41 -65.93
CA PRO A 241 -26.73 17.76 -65.95
C PRO A 241 -26.75 16.22 -65.72
N TYR A 242 -27.95 15.71 -65.39
CA TYR A 242 -28.52 14.33 -65.44
C TYR A 242 -28.31 13.32 -64.29
N PRO A 243 -29.26 12.38 -64.04
CA PRO A 243 -30.73 12.52 -63.95
C PRO A 243 -31.37 11.99 -62.65
N GLN A 244 -32.63 12.36 -62.51
CA GLN A 244 -33.65 11.94 -61.54
C GLN A 244 -33.93 10.43 -61.52
N ASN A 245 -34.21 9.91 -60.34
CA ASN A 245 -35.32 8.97 -60.12
C ASN A 245 -36.07 9.40 -58.86
N ALA A 246 -37.37 9.62 -59.01
CA ALA A 246 -38.29 10.15 -58.01
C ALA A 246 -39.46 9.19 -57.83
N VAL A 247 -39.84 8.87 -56.59
CA VAL A 247 -41.22 8.55 -56.13
C VAL A 247 -41.29 8.60 -54.58
N PRO A 248 -42.49 8.73 -53.94
CA PRO A 248 -42.76 9.74 -52.91
C PRO A 248 -43.19 9.18 -51.53
N TYR A 249 -43.25 10.08 -50.54
CA TYR A 249 -43.87 10.08 -49.19
C TYR A 249 -44.97 9.03 -48.85
N PRO A 250 -45.13 8.60 -47.56
CA PRO A 250 -45.81 9.45 -46.57
C PRO A 250 -45.30 9.40 -45.10
N TYR A 251 -45.39 10.56 -44.44
CA TYR A 251 -45.45 10.69 -42.98
C TYR A 251 -46.73 10.05 -42.41
N PRO A 252 -46.72 9.69 -41.12
CA PRO A 252 -47.67 10.39 -40.25
C PRO A 252 -47.15 10.75 -38.84
N ALA A 253 -47.71 11.88 -38.38
CA ALA A 253 -48.22 12.19 -37.05
C ALA A 253 -47.29 12.29 -35.83
N ASN A 254 -47.04 13.55 -35.46
CA ASN A 254 -47.34 14.14 -34.14
C ASN A 254 -47.18 13.24 -32.91
N GLN A 255 -46.10 13.45 -32.16
CA GLN A 255 -46.14 13.34 -30.69
C GLN A 255 -45.55 14.59 -30.04
N GLN A 256 -46.51 15.38 -29.54
CA GLN A 256 -46.49 16.29 -28.40
C GLN A 256 -45.13 16.54 -27.73
N VAL A 257 -44.67 17.77 -27.88
CA VAL A 257 -43.69 18.43 -27.02
C VAL A 257 -44.31 18.62 -25.64
N MET A 258 -43.87 17.82 -24.67
CA MET A 258 -44.15 18.09 -23.26
C MET A 258 -43.18 19.16 -22.76
N ASN A 259 -43.68 20.39 -22.67
CA ASN A 259 -43.06 21.47 -21.90
C ASN A 259 -43.08 21.09 -20.41
N GLN A 260 -41.99 20.51 -19.91
CA GLN A 260 -41.68 20.60 -18.49
C GLN A 260 -40.82 21.84 -18.26
N SER A 261 -41.48 22.90 -17.81
CA SER A 261 -40.85 24.02 -17.12
C SER A 261 -40.30 23.52 -15.79
N SER A 262 -39.04 23.08 -15.80
CA SER A 262 -38.23 22.99 -14.59
C SER A 262 -37.35 24.23 -14.53
N THR A 263 -37.79 25.21 -13.75
CA THR A 263 -36.93 26.24 -13.19
C THR A 263 -35.76 25.57 -12.50
N VAL A 264 -34.58 25.63 -13.13
CA VAL A 264 -33.31 25.29 -12.49
C VAL A 264 -33.03 26.38 -11.47
N ASN A 265 -33.51 26.19 -10.24
CA ASN A 265 -33.02 26.89 -9.08
C ASN A 265 -31.57 26.45 -8.89
N LEU A 266 -30.64 27.35 -9.25
CA LEU A 266 -29.22 27.25 -8.96
C LEU A 266 -28.99 27.57 -7.47
N ASN A 267 -29.65 26.83 -6.58
CA ASN A 267 -29.28 26.79 -5.18
C ASN A 267 -28.17 25.77 -5.07
N GLN A 268 -26.96 26.30 -5.12
CA GLN A 268 -25.72 25.66 -4.70
C GLN A 268 -25.86 25.32 -3.21
N GLU A 269 -26.59 24.24 -2.95
CA GLU A 269 -26.62 23.60 -1.66
C GLU A 269 -25.28 22.91 -1.50
N ASP A 270 -24.45 23.60 -0.74
CA ASP A 270 -23.11 23.27 -0.28
C ASP A 270 -23.18 21.96 0.51
N ASN A 271 -23.34 20.84 -0.20
CA ASN A 271 -23.08 19.50 0.30
C ASN A 271 -21.58 19.37 0.49
N THR A 272 -21.08 20.07 1.51
CA THR A 272 -19.97 19.64 2.34
C THR A 272 -20.36 18.29 2.93
N ILE A 273 -20.23 17.25 2.10
CA ILE A 273 -19.94 15.92 2.58
C ILE A 273 -18.73 16.13 3.48
N ARG A 274 -19.01 16.05 4.78
CA ARG A 274 -18.05 15.99 5.85
C ARG A 274 -17.26 14.72 5.59
N GLU A 275 -16.27 14.79 4.69
CA GLU A 275 -15.16 13.86 4.61
C GLU A 275 -14.47 13.96 5.97
N THR A 276 -15.00 13.22 6.94
CA THR A 276 -14.24 12.83 8.11
C THR A 276 -12.91 12.30 7.60
N PRO A 277 -11.76 12.75 8.16
CA PRO A 277 -10.48 12.63 7.49
C PRO A 277 -10.04 11.16 7.49
N MET A 278 -10.49 10.42 6.49
CA MET A 278 -10.12 9.02 6.24
C MET A 278 -8.60 8.91 6.03
N HIS A 279 -7.96 10.02 5.64
CA HIS A 279 -6.52 10.20 5.52
C HIS A 279 -5.76 10.15 6.86
N GLN A 280 -6.31 10.72 7.95
CA GLN A 280 -5.62 10.74 9.26
C GLN A 280 -5.54 9.32 9.87
N ARG A 281 -6.44 8.42 9.47
CA ARG A 281 -6.47 7.01 9.90
C ARG A 281 -5.48 6.12 9.13
N ALA A 282 -4.99 6.56 7.97
CA ALA A 282 -4.05 5.77 7.16
C ALA A 282 -2.59 5.92 7.61
N GLU A 283 -2.23 7.08 8.18
CA GLU A 283 -0.85 7.44 8.54
C GLU A 283 -0.41 6.81 9.88
N GLY A 284 -1.29 6.83 10.90
CA GLY A 284 -1.04 6.13 12.16
C GLY A 284 -0.87 4.60 12.00
N LYS A 285 -1.44 4.01 10.94
CA LYS A 285 -1.33 2.57 10.66
C LYS A 285 0.09 2.16 10.23
N LEU A 286 0.79 2.99 9.45
CA LEU A 286 2.15 2.68 9.01
C LEU A 286 3.15 2.73 10.17
N LEU A 287 2.96 3.65 11.11
CA LEU A 287 3.75 3.69 12.34
C LEU A 287 3.54 2.41 13.16
N ILE A 288 2.30 1.97 13.34
CA ILE A 288 1.99 0.73 14.06
C ILE A 288 2.64 -0.48 13.37
N ILE A 289 2.54 -0.58 12.04
CA ILE A 289 3.19 -1.67 11.29
C ILE A 289 4.72 -1.63 11.47
N SER A 290 5.34 -0.45 11.43
CA SER A 290 6.79 -0.29 11.61
C SER A 290 7.25 -0.67 13.01
N ILE A 291 6.46 -0.33 14.04
CA ILE A 291 6.72 -0.71 15.43
C ILE A 291 6.61 -2.23 15.59
N ILE A 292 5.52 -2.84 15.10
CA ILE A 292 5.33 -4.30 15.16
C ILE A 292 6.45 -5.02 14.40
N PHE A 293 6.83 -4.52 13.22
CA PHE A 293 7.96 -5.03 12.45
C PHE A 293 9.25 -5.01 13.28
N GLY A 294 9.56 -3.89 13.93
CA GLY A 294 10.71 -3.77 14.82
C GLY A 294 10.67 -4.77 15.98
N PHE A 295 9.52 -4.88 16.67
CA PHE A 295 9.36 -5.82 17.78
C PHE A 295 9.55 -7.29 17.38
N MET A 296 9.22 -7.66 16.14
CA MET A 296 9.36 -9.04 15.67
C MET A 296 10.79 -9.37 15.26
N VAL A 297 11.55 -8.40 14.73
CA VAL A 297 12.86 -8.66 14.09
C VAL A 297 14.06 -8.21 14.95
N VAL A 298 13.94 -7.14 15.72
CA VAL A 298 15.07 -6.65 16.55
C VAL A 298 15.53 -7.65 17.61
N PRO A 299 14.65 -8.41 18.31
CA PRO A 299 15.08 -9.35 19.33
C PRO A 299 16.05 -10.43 18.84
N ILE A 300 15.82 -11.01 17.66
CA ILE A 300 16.72 -12.03 17.09
C ILE A 300 18.10 -11.43 16.78
N ALA A 301 18.17 -10.20 16.26
CA ALA A 301 19.43 -9.52 16.00
C ALA A 301 20.22 -9.28 17.31
N LEU A 302 19.55 -8.76 18.35
CA LEU A 302 20.17 -8.51 19.65
C LEU A 302 20.66 -9.79 20.32
N ILE A 303 19.85 -10.84 20.32
CA ILE A 303 20.23 -12.13 20.90
C ILE A 303 21.37 -12.76 20.11
N THR A 304 21.35 -12.71 18.78
CA THR A 304 22.43 -13.29 17.96
C THR A 304 23.76 -12.58 18.20
N ILE A 305 23.77 -11.24 18.26
CA ILE A 305 24.97 -10.46 18.59
C ILE A 305 25.46 -10.80 20.02
N ARG A 306 24.54 -10.79 20.99
CA ARG A 306 24.92 -11.04 22.39
C ARG A 306 25.25 -12.49 22.69
N ALA A 307 24.70 -13.45 21.97
CA ALA A 307 24.98 -14.88 22.16
C ALA A 307 26.44 -15.24 21.86
N ALA A 308 27.19 -14.35 21.19
CA ALA A 308 28.63 -14.45 21.00
C ALA A 308 29.45 -13.95 22.20
N HIS A 309 28.84 -13.21 23.14
CA HIS A 309 29.53 -12.50 24.22
C HIS A 309 28.97 -12.79 25.63
N ILE A 310 27.76 -13.34 25.72
CA ILE A 310 27.17 -13.80 26.98
C ILE A 310 27.66 -15.22 27.26
N ASP A 311 28.20 -15.42 28.47
CA ASP A 311 28.38 -16.75 29.01
C ASP A 311 27.01 -17.25 29.50
N TRP A 312 26.48 -18.27 28.82
CA TRP A 312 25.18 -18.82 29.18
C TRP A 312 25.41 -19.91 30.21
N ASP A 313 24.92 -19.70 31.43
CA ASP A 313 24.98 -20.70 32.51
C ASP A 313 24.37 -22.06 32.10
N ASP A 314 23.49 -22.06 31.10
CA ASP A 314 22.82 -23.25 30.58
C ASP A 314 22.65 -23.17 29.05
N SER A 315 23.25 -24.15 28.36
CA SER A 315 23.15 -24.32 26.90
C SER A 315 21.71 -24.50 26.40
N MET A 316 20.84 -25.07 27.24
CA MET A 316 19.45 -25.30 26.90
C MET A 316 18.66 -23.97 26.90
N LYS A 317 18.90 -23.10 27.89
CA LYS A 317 18.32 -21.75 27.91
C LYS A 317 18.71 -20.97 26.66
N LYS A 318 19.99 -21.02 26.26
CA LYS A 318 20.47 -20.37 25.03
C LYS A 318 19.68 -20.85 23.81
N THR A 319 19.51 -22.16 23.68
CA THR A 319 18.83 -22.78 22.54
C THR A 319 17.36 -22.38 22.51
N VAL A 320 16.64 -22.53 23.62
CA VAL A 320 15.21 -22.18 23.72
C VAL A 320 14.97 -20.69 23.43
N VAL A 321 15.77 -19.80 24.01
CA VAL A 321 15.62 -18.34 23.79
C VAL A 321 15.87 -17.99 22.33
N THR A 322 16.95 -18.52 21.74
CA THR A 322 17.29 -18.26 20.33
C THR A 322 16.19 -18.77 19.39
N GLN A 323 15.66 -19.96 19.67
CA GLN A 323 14.60 -20.55 18.86
C GLN A 323 13.30 -19.77 18.95
N PHE A 324 12.93 -19.34 20.16
CA PHE A 324 11.73 -18.54 20.37
C PHE A 324 11.77 -17.22 19.58
N VAL A 325 12.89 -16.49 19.63
CA VAL A 325 13.01 -15.24 18.88
C VAL A 325 13.15 -15.44 17.37
N PHE A 326 13.68 -16.59 16.94
CA PHE A 326 13.64 -16.99 15.53
C PHE A 326 12.20 -17.20 15.06
N TRP A 327 11.38 -17.95 15.81
CA TRP A 327 9.96 -18.13 15.48
C TRP A 327 9.19 -16.81 15.49
N LEU A 328 9.48 -15.91 16.43
CA LEU A 328 8.90 -14.56 16.46
C LEU A 328 9.22 -13.76 15.18
N MET A 329 10.48 -13.81 14.75
CA MET A 329 10.94 -13.18 13.51
C MET A 329 10.23 -13.76 12.28
N VAL A 330 10.04 -15.07 12.21
CA VAL A 330 9.31 -15.74 11.11
C VAL A 330 7.82 -15.41 11.14
N ALA A 331 7.20 -15.36 12.33
CA ALA A 331 5.77 -15.05 12.51
C ALA A 331 5.37 -13.68 11.92
N ARG A 332 6.32 -12.75 11.81
CA ARG A 332 6.18 -11.47 11.10
C ARG A 332 5.60 -11.62 9.69
N SER A 333 5.99 -12.66 8.95
CA SER A 333 5.54 -12.97 7.58
C SER A 333 4.11 -13.51 7.53
N CYS A 334 3.50 -13.82 8.67
CA CYS A 334 2.07 -14.08 8.81
C CYS A 334 1.32 -12.84 9.31
N ILE A 335 1.86 -12.18 10.35
CA ILE A 335 1.19 -11.07 11.05
C ILE A 335 1.09 -9.83 10.16
N THR A 336 2.17 -9.47 9.45
CA THR A 336 2.19 -8.25 8.63
C THR A 336 1.15 -8.30 7.51
N PRO A 337 1.03 -9.40 6.73
CA PRO A 337 -0.05 -9.56 5.77
C PRO A 337 -1.46 -9.50 6.37
N LEU A 338 -1.70 -10.12 7.53
CA LEU A 338 -3.00 -10.07 8.21
C LEU A 338 -3.39 -8.64 8.58
N ILE A 339 -2.43 -7.87 9.10
CA ILE A 339 -2.61 -6.44 9.39
C ILE A 339 -2.89 -5.66 8.09
N MET A 340 -2.19 -5.98 6.99
CA MET A 340 -2.43 -5.33 5.70
C MET A 340 -3.80 -5.67 5.09
N ILE A 341 -4.31 -6.91 5.28
CA ILE A 341 -5.65 -7.33 4.86
C ILE A 341 -6.71 -6.56 5.66
N SER A 342 -6.59 -6.53 6.99
CA SER A 342 -7.57 -5.85 7.85
C SER A 342 -7.66 -4.35 7.53
N PHE A 343 -6.55 -3.75 7.09
CA PHE A 343 -6.52 -2.35 6.66
C PHE A 343 -6.91 -2.12 5.20
N SER A 344 -7.02 -3.16 4.38
CA SER A 344 -7.37 -3.07 2.97
C SER A 344 -8.88 -3.15 2.70
N ASN A 345 -9.66 -3.59 3.68
CA ASN A 345 -11.13 -3.74 3.65
C ASN A 345 -11.88 -2.58 4.33
N LEU A 346 -11.16 -1.53 4.74
CA LEU A 346 -11.68 -0.23 5.19
C LEU A 346 -11.29 0.81 4.15
#